data_AF-A0A2U2ZYT4-F1
#
_entry.id   AF-A0A2U2ZYT4-F1
#
_cell.length_a   1.000
_cell.length_b   1.000
_cell.length_c   1.000
_cell.angle_alpha   90.00
_cell.angle_beta   90.00
_cell.angle_gamma   90.00
#
_symmetry.space_group_name_H-M   'P 1'
#
loop_
_entity.id
_entity.type
_entity.pdbx_description
1 polymer ?
#
loop_
_entity_poly.entity_id
_entity_poly.type
_entity_poly.pdbx_seq_one_letter_code
_entity_poly.pdbx_strand_id
1 'polypeptide(L)'
;MDQKRYRTHLIVTDQRVIVVGLHHRERGTQPPVDDEVLWETPRSNIAEVVRRDFKGGNDFRILFTDGSWCRLYSHWRRLAMEYLADHPALVPLTSLTPAQRKTVEVFASAQAPDASAPAITRRACGCYGVEILAPSTTTAFYGIHGESMTMDADGTEVDVTEYHLEDWSPEELRELRSRHAPEPPSGRVP
;
A
#
# COMPACT_ATOMS: atom_id res chain seq x y z
N MET A 1 2.69 30.23 -11.69
CA MET A 1 1.96 29.03 -11.24
C MET A 1 1.96 29.03 -9.72
N ASP A 2 0.79 29.08 -9.10
CA ASP A 2 0.65 29.04 -7.65
C ASP A 2 1.00 27.62 -7.18
N GLN A 3 2.26 27.38 -6.81
CA GLN A 3 2.84 26.09 -6.41
C GLN A 3 2.19 25.49 -5.16
N LYS A 4 1.24 26.19 -4.53
CA LYS A 4 0.93 25.93 -3.12
C LYS A 4 0.23 24.61 -2.82
N ARG A 5 -0.30 23.85 -3.79
CA ARG A 5 -1.05 22.63 -3.46
C ARG A 5 -1.06 21.50 -4.52
N TYR A 6 -0.08 21.38 -5.41
CA TYR A 6 -0.05 20.26 -6.35
C TYR A 6 0.43 18.97 -5.64
N ARG A 7 -0.35 17.87 -5.69
CA ARG A 7 0.04 16.56 -5.13
C ARG A 7 0.26 15.57 -6.25
N THR A 8 1.11 14.57 -6.03
CA THR A 8 1.34 13.49 -7.00
C THR A 8 1.03 12.14 -6.36
N HIS A 9 0.32 11.28 -7.10
CA HIS A 9 0.13 9.87 -6.71
C HIS A 9 0.96 8.97 -7.62
N LEU A 10 1.46 7.88 -7.04
CA LEU A 10 2.12 6.80 -7.77
C LEU A 10 1.16 5.63 -7.85
N ILE A 11 0.81 5.22 -9.05
CA ILE A 11 -0.02 4.05 -9.33
C ILE A 11 0.91 2.97 -9.86
N VAL A 12 0.90 1.81 -9.20
CA VAL A 12 1.69 0.65 -9.60
C VAL A 12 0.71 -0.44 -10.00
N THR A 13 0.83 -0.92 -11.23
CA THR A 13 0.11 -2.09 -11.73
C THR A 13 1.10 -3.19 -12.08
N ASP A 14 0.57 -4.35 -12.45
CA ASP A 14 1.34 -5.46 -13.02
C ASP A 14 2.08 -5.06 -14.30
N GLN A 15 1.55 -4.11 -15.07
CA GLN A 15 2.08 -3.70 -16.38
C GLN A 15 2.79 -2.35 -16.39
N ARG A 16 2.42 -1.41 -15.51
CA ARG A 16 2.86 -0.01 -15.60
C ARG A 16 3.13 0.61 -14.24
N VAL A 17 3.96 1.63 -14.26
CA VAL A 17 4.08 2.62 -13.17
C VAL A 17 3.68 3.97 -13.73
N ILE A 18 2.74 4.63 -13.07
CA ILE A 18 2.14 5.88 -13.53
C ILE A 18 2.24 6.90 -12.40
N VAL A 19 2.72 8.10 -12.71
CA VAL A 19 2.66 9.26 -11.81
C VAL A 19 1.57 10.18 -12.31
N VAL A 20 0.56 10.39 -11.47
CA VAL A 20 -0.54 11.31 -11.76
C VAL A 20 -0.47 12.55 -10.88
N GLY A 21 -0.78 13.69 -11.47
CA GLY A 21 -0.93 14.98 -10.81
C GLY A 21 -2.35 15.19 -10.34
N LEU A 22 -2.49 15.57 -9.08
CA LEU A 22 -3.75 15.95 -8.47
C LEU A 22 -3.79 17.45 -8.28
N HIS A 23 -4.68 18.10 -9.03
CA HIS A 23 -5.01 19.50 -8.84
C HIS A 23 -5.76 19.68 -7.52
N HIS A 24 -5.23 20.54 -6.63
CA HIS A 24 -5.94 20.87 -5.40
C HIS A 24 -7.21 21.66 -5.66
N ARG A 25 -8.27 21.28 -4.95
CA ARG A 25 -9.61 21.84 -5.08
C ARG A 25 -9.96 22.71 -3.88
N GLU A 26 -10.76 23.75 -4.10
CA GLU A 26 -11.39 24.47 -3.00
C GLU A 26 -12.50 23.61 -2.36
N ARG A 27 -12.66 23.74 -1.04
CA ARG A 27 -13.61 22.94 -0.27
C ARG A 27 -15.04 23.27 -0.70
N GLY A 28 -15.83 22.28 -1.13
CA GLY A 28 -17.28 22.45 -1.34
C GLY A 28 -17.80 22.35 -2.78
N THR A 29 -16.94 22.08 -3.77
CA THR A 29 -17.37 21.80 -5.16
C THR A 29 -17.05 20.35 -5.54
N GLN A 30 -18.06 19.63 -6.05
CA GLN A 30 -17.89 18.25 -6.53
C GLN A 30 -18.28 18.13 -8.01
N PRO A 31 -17.29 18.31 -8.92
CA PRO A 31 -17.31 17.72 -10.27
C PRO A 31 -15.98 16.94 -10.56
N PRO A 32 -15.82 16.23 -11.70
CA PRO A 32 -15.19 14.91 -11.82
C PRO A 32 -13.70 14.87 -11.45
N VAL A 33 -13.22 13.69 -11.03
CA VAL A 33 -11.80 13.38 -10.84
C VAL A 33 -11.10 13.56 -12.19
N ASP A 34 -10.16 14.50 -12.27
CA ASP A 34 -9.45 14.87 -13.50
C ASP A 34 -7.95 14.75 -13.18
N ASP A 35 -7.49 13.50 -13.15
CA ASP A 35 -6.12 13.13 -12.81
C ASP A 35 -5.25 13.30 -14.06
N GLU A 36 -4.23 14.15 -13.99
CA GLU A 36 -3.32 14.39 -15.10
C GLU A 36 -2.19 13.35 -15.09
N VAL A 37 -2.02 12.56 -16.15
CA VAL A 37 -0.85 11.68 -16.27
C VAL A 37 0.39 12.53 -16.56
N LEU A 38 1.31 12.59 -15.60
CA LEU A 38 2.55 13.38 -15.72
C LEU A 38 3.70 12.56 -16.29
N TRP A 39 3.70 11.27 -15.97
CA TRP A 39 4.73 10.34 -16.39
C TRP A 39 4.23 8.91 -16.30
N GLU A 40 4.61 8.08 -17.26
CA GLU A 40 4.36 6.64 -17.20
C GLU A 40 5.54 5.84 -17.78
N THR A 41 5.71 4.62 -17.29
CA THR A 41 6.61 3.64 -17.89
C THR A 41 6.02 2.24 -17.80
N PRO A 42 6.31 1.35 -18.77
CA PRO A 42 6.18 -0.08 -18.57
C PRO A 42 6.93 -0.53 -17.32
N ARG A 43 6.32 -1.44 -16.55
CA ARG A 43 6.93 -1.99 -15.33
C ARG A 43 8.23 -2.72 -15.63
N SER A 44 8.32 -3.35 -16.81
CA SER A 44 9.52 -4.02 -17.32
C SER A 44 10.74 -3.09 -17.50
N ASN A 45 10.55 -1.78 -17.51
CA ASN A 45 11.65 -0.83 -17.63
C ASN A 45 12.33 -0.56 -16.28
N ILE A 46 11.77 -1.02 -15.16
CA ILE A 46 12.37 -0.87 -13.83
C ILE A 46 13.31 -2.05 -13.60
N ALA A 47 14.60 -1.75 -13.43
CA ALA A 47 15.64 -2.76 -13.21
C ALA A 47 15.80 -3.07 -11.71
N GLU A 48 15.73 -2.05 -10.86
CA GLU A 48 15.98 -2.20 -9.42
C GLU A 48 15.26 -1.08 -8.65
N VAL A 49 14.75 -1.42 -7.46
CA VAL A 49 14.22 -0.44 -6.51
C VAL A 49 14.91 -0.62 -5.17
N VAL A 50 15.58 0.44 -4.71
CA VAL A 50 16.48 0.37 -3.54
C VAL A 50 16.07 1.40 -2.51
N ARG A 51 15.92 0.95 -1.27
CA ARG A 51 15.76 1.84 -0.12
C ARG A 51 16.96 2.77 0.00
N ARG A 52 16.71 4.07 0.15
CA ARG A 52 17.75 5.05 0.43
C ARG A 52 17.29 5.97 1.53
N ASP A 53 17.86 5.82 2.72
CA ASP A 53 17.57 6.71 3.84
C ASP A 53 18.37 8.01 3.69
N PHE A 54 17.91 8.90 2.81
CA PHE A 54 18.40 10.29 2.75
C PHE A 54 17.86 11.08 3.96
N LYS A 55 17.67 12.40 3.84
CA LYS A 55 17.37 13.31 4.96
C LYS A 55 16.13 12.93 5.80
N GLY A 56 15.17 12.18 5.27
CA GLY A 56 13.91 11.86 5.96
C GLY A 56 13.59 10.37 6.09
N GLY A 57 14.47 9.46 5.65
CA GLY A 57 14.27 8.02 5.83
C GLY A 57 13.05 7.41 5.13
N ASN A 58 12.40 8.13 4.21
CA ASN A 58 11.23 7.72 3.43
C ASN A 58 11.48 7.80 1.92
N ASP A 59 12.76 7.92 1.55
CA ASP A 59 13.21 7.98 0.17
C ASP A 59 13.57 6.58 -0.36
N PHE A 60 13.43 6.42 -1.68
CA PHE A 60 13.87 5.25 -2.41
C PHE A 60 14.35 5.65 -3.81
N ARG A 61 15.21 4.81 -4.40
CA ARG A 61 15.74 4.99 -5.75
C ARG A 61 15.09 3.97 -6.67
N ILE A 62 14.63 4.41 -7.83
CA ILE A 62 14.31 3.53 -8.96
C ILE A 62 15.46 3.63 -9.96
N LEU A 63 16.05 2.49 -10.31
CA LEU A 63 16.99 2.33 -11.42
C LEU A 63 16.23 1.74 -12.60
N PHE A 64 16.35 2.37 -13.77
CA PHE A 64 15.74 1.90 -15.00
C PHE A 64 16.73 1.05 -15.82
N THR A 65 16.18 0.25 -16.72
CA THR A 65 16.94 -0.66 -17.60
C THR A 65 17.88 0.06 -18.56
N ASP A 66 17.63 1.35 -18.85
CA ASP A 66 18.52 2.21 -19.63
C ASP A 66 19.68 2.82 -18.80
N GLY A 67 19.75 2.48 -17.51
CA GLY A 67 20.74 3.00 -16.56
C GLY A 67 20.42 4.37 -15.98
N SER A 68 19.35 5.03 -16.44
CA SER A 68 18.83 6.24 -15.80
C SER A 68 18.23 5.89 -14.44
N TRP A 69 18.11 6.88 -13.55
CA TRP A 69 17.54 6.67 -12.23
C TRP A 69 16.80 7.91 -11.73
N CYS A 70 15.85 7.69 -10.84
CA CYS A 70 15.20 8.77 -10.09
C CYS A 70 15.15 8.47 -8.59
N ARG A 71 15.05 9.53 -7.79
CA ARG A 71 14.75 9.47 -6.36
C ARG A 71 13.30 9.83 -6.16
N LEU A 72 12.59 9.02 -5.40
CA LEU A 72 11.23 9.30 -4.97
C LEU A 72 11.17 9.35 -3.44
N TYR A 73 10.23 10.15 -2.95
CA TYR A 73 9.83 10.20 -1.54
C TYR A 73 8.40 9.70 -1.46
N SER A 74 8.10 8.82 -0.51
CA SER A 74 6.73 8.43 -0.18
C SER A 74 6.57 8.36 1.32
N HIS A 75 5.50 8.96 1.83
CA HIS A 75 5.09 8.79 3.22
C HIS A 75 4.78 7.32 3.56
N TRP A 76 4.37 6.56 2.55
CA TRP A 76 4.12 5.11 2.60
C TRP A 76 5.17 4.37 1.77
N ARG A 77 6.46 4.64 2.06
CA ARG A 77 7.56 4.04 1.30
C ARG A 77 7.48 2.52 1.33
N ARG A 78 7.18 1.90 2.47
CA ARG A 78 7.11 0.45 2.58
C ARG A 78 6.14 -0.15 1.57
N LEU A 79 4.93 0.40 1.49
CA LEU A 79 3.92 -0.03 0.51
C LEU A 79 4.37 0.22 -0.92
N ALA A 80 4.91 1.41 -1.21
CA ALA A 80 5.41 1.71 -2.55
C ALA A 80 6.52 0.72 -2.96
N MET A 81 7.45 0.42 -2.07
CA MET A 81 8.54 -0.52 -2.32
C MET A 81 8.06 -1.97 -2.42
N GLU A 82 7.09 -2.40 -1.62
CA GLU A 82 6.51 -3.75 -1.71
C GLU A 82 5.98 -4.03 -3.13
N TYR A 83 5.27 -3.07 -3.72
CA TYR A 83 4.77 -3.19 -5.08
C TYR A 83 5.83 -2.97 -6.18
N LEU A 84 6.86 -2.17 -5.88
CA LEU A 84 7.88 -1.76 -6.84
C LEU A 84 9.15 -2.62 -6.88
N ALA A 85 9.53 -3.23 -5.77
CA ALA A 85 10.75 -4.01 -5.64
C ALA A 85 10.47 -5.50 -5.80
N ASP A 86 9.44 -6.00 -5.11
CA ASP A 86 9.32 -7.44 -4.86
C ASP A 86 8.51 -8.20 -5.92
N HIS A 87 7.92 -7.49 -6.89
CA HIS A 87 7.02 -8.06 -7.91
C HIS A 87 6.11 -9.14 -7.31
N PRO A 88 5.27 -8.77 -6.32
CA PRO A 88 4.62 -9.74 -5.46
C PRO A 88 3.85 -10.76 -6.30
N ALA A 89 4.26 -12.03 -6.21
CA ALA A 89 3.65 -13.10 -6.95
C ALA A 89 2.26 -13.37 -6.37
N LEU A 90 1.22 -13.21 -7.19
CA LEU A 90 -0.14 -13.55 -6.80
C LEU A 90 -0.26 -15.07 -6.62
N VAL A 91 -0.83 -15.45 -5.48
CA VAL A 91 -1.04 -16.84 -5.08
C VAL A 91 -2.53 -17.17 -5.20
N PRO A 92 -2.91 -18.16 -6.03
CA PRO A 92 -4.30 -18.59 -6.08
C PRO A 92 -4.76 -19.15 -4.73
N LEU A 93 -5.97 -18.79 -4.27
CA LEU A 93 -6.57 -19.32 -3.04
C LEU A 93 -6.58 -20.86 -3.00
N THR A 94 -6.74 -21.51 -4.17
CA THR A 94 -6.74 -22.96 -4.31
C THR A 94 -5.39 -23.63 -4.02
N SER A 95 -4.29 -22.87 -4.11
CA SER A 95 -2.93 -23.35 -3.84
C SER A 95 -2.53 -23.24 -2.37
N LEU A 96 -3.32 -22.55 -1.54
CA LEU A 96 -3.09 -22.44 -0.11
C LEU A 96 -3.36 -23.75 0.62
N THR A 97 -2.67 -23.95 1.74
CA THR A 97 -2.99 -25.03 2.69
C THR A 97 -4.39 -24.82 3.29
N PRO A 98 -5.03 -25.87 3.83
CA PRO A 98 -6.33 -25.72 4.48
C PRO A 98 -6.34 -24.69 5.62
N ALA A 99 -5.24 -24.59 6.38
CA ALA A 99 -5.10 -23.63 7.47
C ALA A 99 -5.05 -22.20 6.94
N GLN A 100 -4.15 -21.92 5.99
CA GLN A 100 -4.03 -20.62 5.33
C GLN A 100 -5.35 -20.18 4.67
N ARG A 101 -6.00 -21.09 3.95
CA ARG A 101 -7.29 -20.81 3.30
C ARG A 101 -8.35 -20.41 4.31
N LYS A 102 -8.45 -21.15 5.42
CA LYS A 102 -9.40 -20.84 6.48
C LYS A 102 -9.16 -19.44 7.04
N THR A 103 -7.91 -19.06 7.26
CA THR A 103 -7.55 -17.71 7.75
C THR A 103 -7.99 -16.63 6.75
N VAL A 104 -7.69 -16.81 5.46
CA VAL A 104 -8.11 -15.88 4.40
C VAL A 104 -9.64 -15.76 4.31
N GLU A 105 -10.36 -16.89 4.39
CA GLU A 105 -11.83 -16.91 4.33
C GLU A 105 -12.46 -16.22 5.54
N VAL A 106 -11.90 -16.43 6.74
CA VAL A 106 -12.34 -15.74 7.96
C VAL A 106 -12.13 -14.24 7.82
N PHE A 107 -10.94 -13.80 7.40
CA PHE A 107 -10.64 -12.40 7.16
C PHE A 107 -11.58 -11.77 6.12
N ALA A 108 -11.83 -12.47 5.01
CA ALA A 108 -12.73 -12.01 3.95
C ALA A 108 -14.18 -11.88 4.41
N SER A 109 -14.64 -12.80 5.27
CA SER A 109 -16.02 -12.78 5.79
C SER A 109 -16.30 -11.59 6.72
N ALA A 110 -15.26 -10.97 7.27
CA ALA A 110 -15.38 -9.78 8.12
C ALA A 110 -15.49 -8.47 7.31
N GLN A 111 -15.32 -8.53 5.99
CA GLN A 111 -15.29 -7.34 5.12
C GLN A 111 -16.68 -6.91 4.67
N ALA A 112 -16.76 -5.70 4.11
CA ALA A 112 -18.00 -5.16 3.57
C ALA A 112 -18.62 -6.09 2.49
N PRO A 113 -19.96 -6.11 2.32
CA PRO A 113 -20.60 -7.02 1.37
C PRO A 113 -20.20 -6.83 -0.10
N ASP A 114 -19.68 -5.66 -0.45
CA ASP A 114 -19.18 -5.32 -1.79
C ASP A 114 -17.67 -5.56 -1.94
N ALA A 115 -17.03 -6.18 -0.95
CA ALA A 115 -15.64 -6.57 -0.99
C ALA A 115 -15.30 -7.45 -2.20
N SER A 116 -14.15 -7.16 -2.82
CA SER A 116 -13.57 -7.97 -3.88
C SER A 116 -13.12 -9.33 -3.36
N ALA A 117 -12.81 -10.24 -4.29
CA ALA A 117 -12.05 -11.42 -3.93
C ALA A 117 -10.68 -11.03 -3.30
N PRO A 118 -10.16 -11.81 -2.33
CA PRO A 118 -8.86 -11.54 -1.74
C PRO A 118 -7.73 -11.67 -2.76
N ALA A 119 -6.89 -10.64 -2.84
CA ALA A 119 -5.61 -10.70 -3.52
C ALA A 119 -4.56 -11.21 -2.53
N ILE A 120 -3.90 -12.32 -2.87
CA ILE A 120 -2.96 -12.99 -1.98
C ILE A 120 -1.59 -12.93 -2.62
N THR A 121 -0.60 -12.42 -1.90
CA THR A 121 0.76 -12.25 -2.38
C THR A 121 1.73 -13.04 -1.51
N ARG A 122 2.68 -13.75 -2.14
CA ARG A 122 3.78 -14.39 -1.39
C ARG A 122 4.97 -13.43 -1.31
N ARG A 123 5.44 -13.17 -0.09
CA ARG A 123 6.63 -12.34 0.18
C ARG A 123 7.89 -13.19 0.17
N ALA A 124 9.06 -12.57 -0.05
CA ALA A 124 10.35 -13.24 -0.18
C ALA A 124 10.76 -14.06 1.06
N CYS A 125 10.38 -13.58 2.23
CA CYS A 125 10.52 -14.23 3.55
C CYS A 125 9.58 -15.43 3.79
N GLY A 126 8.67 -15.72 2.86
CA GLY A 126 7.79 -16.91 2.90
C GLY A 126 6.40 -16.68 3.51
N CYS A 127 6.12 -15.48 4.03
CA CYS A 127 4.80 -15.09 4.51
C CYS A 127 3.88 -14.66 3.36
N TYR A 128 2.61 -14.47 3.69
CA TYR A 128 1.56 -14.10 2.75
C TYR A 128 0.92 -12.77 3.15
N GLY A 129 0.86 -11.83 2.21
CA GLY A 129 -0.01 -10.66 2.29
C GLY A 129 -1.37 -10.99 1.72
N VAL A 130 -2.43 -10.50 2.36
CA VAL A 130 -3.81 -10.64 1.87
C VAL A 130 -4.42 -9.25 1.85
N GLU A 131 -4.94 -8.84 0.70
CA GLU A 131 -5.62 -7.56 0.53
C GLU A 131 -7.02 -7.77 -0.04
N ILE A 132 -7.98 -7.01 0.49
CA ILE A 132 -9.36 -7.00 0.03
C ILE A 132 -9.79 -5.55 -0.17
N LEU A 133 -10.31 -5.26 -1.36
CA LEU A 133 -10.79 -3.93 -1.72
C LEU A 133 -12.31 -3.90 -1.57
N ALA A 134 -12.85 -2.92 -0.87
CA ALA A 134 -14.28 -2.67 -0.81
C ALA A 134 -14.58 -1.32 -1.48
N PRO A 135 -15.29 -1.27 -2.63
CA PRO A 135 -15.63 -0.01 -3.28
C PRO A 135 -16.34 0.98 -2.33
N SER A 136 -17.13 0.49 -1.39
CA SER A 136 -17.80 1.27 -0.35
C SER A 136 -16.86 2.01 0.61
N THR A 137 -15.59 1.60 0.73
CA THR A 137 -14.56 2.28 1.55
C THR A 137 -13.76 3.31 0.76
N THR A 138 -14.08 3.53 -0.52
CA THR A 138 -13.41 4.53 -1.36
C THR A 138 -13.62 5.93 -0.80
N THR A 139 -12.51 6.65 -0.59
CA THR A 139 -12.56 8.07 -0.24
C THR A 139 -11.92 8.90 -1.35
N ALA A 140 -12.46 10.08 -1.63
CA ALA A 140 -11.90 10.98 -2.63
C ALA A 140 -10.47 11.46 -2.30
N PHE A 141 -10.03 11.31 -1.04
CA PHE A 141 -8.73 11.77 -0.58
C PHE A 141 -7.66 10.68 -0.58
N TYR A 142 -8.05 9.43 -0.28
CA TYR A 142 -7.13 8.29 -0.17
C TYR A 142 -7.30 7.25 -1.27
N GLY A 143 -8.31 7.38 -2.14
CA GLY A 143 -8.68 6.36 -3.12
C GLY A 143 -9.40 5.18 -2.45
N ILE A 144 -9.33 4.00 -3.09
CA ILE A 144 -9.83 2.75 -2.52
C ILE A 144 -8.86 2.31 -1.42
N HIS A 145 -9.33 2.26 -0.18
CA HIS A 145 -8.57 1.67 0.93
C HIS A 145 -8.83 0.17 0.95
N GLY A 146 -7.78 -0.63 0.73
CA GLY A 146 -7.85 -2.07 0.94
C GLY A 146 -7.67 -2.40 2.42
N GLU A 147 -8.49 -3.32 2.93
CA GLU A 147 -8.20 -3.97 4.19
C GLU A 147 -7.12 -5.02 3.93
N SER A 148 -6.10 -5.04 4.77
CA SER A 148 -4.93 -5.90 4.60
C SER A 148 -4.62 -6.68 5.86
N MET A 149 -4.24 -7.95 5.71
CA MET A 149 -3.66 -8.74 6.78
C MET A 149 -2.36 -9.42 6.31
N THR A 150 -1.52 -9.83 7.25
CA THR A 150 -0.35 -10.68 6.98
C THR A 150 -0.51 -12.00 7.72
N MET A 151 -0.18 -13.11 7.08
CA MET A 151 -0.10 -14.42 7.74
C MET A 151 1.23 -15.11 7.47
N ASP A 152 1.68 -15.92 8.42
CA ASP A 152 2.86 -16.76 8.26
C ASP A 152 2.62 -17.98 7.36
N ALA A 153 3.64 -18.82 7.21
CA ALA A 153 3.56 -20.03 6.40
C ALA A 153 2.60 -21.09 6.97
N ASP A 154 2.30 -21.04 8.27
CA ASP A 154 1.40 -21.97 8.95
C ASP A 154 -0.07 -21.49 8.91
N GLY A 155 -0.30 -20.26 8.44
CA GLY A 155 -1.62 -19.65 8.32
C GLY A 155 -2.04 -18.88 9.58
N THR A 156 -1.11 -18.56 10.46
CA THR A 156 -1.37 -17.70 11.62
C THR A 156 -1.29 -16.24 11.20
N GLU A 157 -2.30 -15.46 11.55
CA GLU A 157 -2.26 -14.00 11.36
C GLU A 157 -1.16 -13.39 12.24
N VAL A 158 -0.35 -12.52 11.65
CA VAL A 158 0.78 -11.85 12.30
C VAL A 158 0.55 -10.35 12.26
N ASP A 159 0.75 -9.69 13.40
CA ASP A 159 0.71 -8.24 13.46
C ASP A 159 1.82 -7.64 12.58
N VAL A 160 1.43 -6.75 11.67
CA VAL A 160 2.36 -6.16 10.70
C VAL A 160 3.42 -5.27 11.38
N THR A 161 3.21 -4.83 12.63
CA THR A 161 4.20 -4.11 13.45
C THR A 161 5.21 -5.03 14.13
N GLU A 162 4.92 -6.32 14.28
CA GLU A 162 5.84 -7.31 14.84
C GLU A 162 6.73 -7.93 13.76
N TYR A 163 6.51 -7.52 12.51
CA TYR A 163 7.01 -8.17 11.31
C TYR A 163 7.86 -7.22 10.44
N HIS A 164 9.07 -7.65 10.11
CA HIS A 164 10.09 -6.88 9.37
C HIS A 164 10.21 -5.43 9.82
N LEU A 165 10.41 -5.20 11.12
CA LEU A 165 10.62 -3.87 11.70
C LEU A 165 11.70 -3.06 10.95
N GLU A 166 12.69 -3.75 10.37
CA GLU A 166 13.72 -3.18 9.53
C GLU A 166 13.20 -2.48 8.27
N ASP A 167 12.05 -2.88 7.73
CA ASP A 167 11.48 -2.30 6.50
C ASP A 167 10.72 -0.99 6.76
N TRP A 168 10.32 -0.75 8.00
CA TRP A 168 9.56 0.41 8.37
C TRP A 168 10.43 1.64 8.66
N SER A 169 9.96 2.81 8.26
CA SER A 169 10.50 4.06 8.81
C SER A 169 9.93 4.34 10.21
N PRO A 170 10.64 5.10 11.06
CA PRO A 170 10.13 5.51 12.37
C PRO A 170 8.80 6.28 12.31
N GLU A 171 8.52 6.97 11.20
CA GLU A 171 7.27 7.70 10.97
C GLU A 171 6.13 6.73 10.63
N GLU A 172 6.37 5.77 9.73
CA GLU A 172 5.38 4.75 9.36
C GLU A 172 4.97 3.90 10.58
N LEU A 173 5.92 3.50 11.43
CA LEU A 173 5.63 2.77 12.67
C LEU A 173 4.80 3.61 13.65
N ARG A 174 5.08 4.91 13.76
CA ARG A 174 4.34 5.79 14.67
C ARG A 174 2.89 5.95 14.20
N GLU A 175 2.68 6.15 12.91
CA GLU A 175 1.34 6.27 12.35
C GLU A 175 0.57 4.95 12.45
N LEU A 176 1.20 3.83 12.12
CA LEU A 176 0.57 2.51 12.22
C LEU A 176 0.14 2.18 13.64
N ARG A 177 1.02 2.43 14.62
CA ARG A 177 0.69 2.29 16.06
C ARG A 177 -0.42 3.23 16.49
N SER A 178 -0.52 4.42 15.92
CA SER A 178 -1.63 5.35 16.21
C SER A 178 -2.96 4.87 15.64
N ARG A 179 -2.95 4.15 14.51
CA ARG A 179 -4.16 3.54 13.91
C ARG A 179 -4.65 2.31 14.66
N HIS A 180 -3.74 1.57 15.29
CA HIS A 180 -4.03 0.35 16.06
C HIS A 180 -4.04 0.59 17.58
N ALA A 181 -3.88 1.84 18.02
CA ALA A 181 -4.01 2.18 19.43
C ALA A 181 -5.46 1.94 19.85
N PRO A 182 -5.72 1.20 20.96
CA PRO A 182 -7.07 1.07 21.47
C PRO A 182 -7.64 2.46 21.76
N GLU A 183 -8.88 2.72 21.36
CA GLU A 183 -9.57 3.95 21.74
C GLU A 183 -9.47 4.14 23.25
N PRO A 184 -9.13 5.35 23.74
CA PRO A 184 -9.14 5.60 25.17
C PRO A 184 -10.56 5.28 25.68
N PRO A 185 -10.70 4.57 26.81
CA PRO A 185 -12.02 4.23 27.33
C PRO A 185 -12.82 5.52 27.45
N SER A 186 -14.04 5.53 26.89
CA SER A 186 -14.95 6.66 26.94
C SER A 186 -15.34 6.92 28.40
N GLY A 187 -14.48 7.63 29.12
CA GLY A 187 -14.74 8.10 30.46
C GLY A 187 -15.79 9.19 30.35
N ARG A 188 -17.04 8.84 30.68
CA ARG A 188 -17.98 9.83 31.21
C ARG A 188 -17.32 10.42 32.45
N VAL A 189 -16.90 11.68 32.35
CA VAL A 189 -16.60 12.50 33.53
C VAL A 189 -17.96 12.95 34.10
N PRO A 190 -18.21 12.76 35.40
CA PRO A 190 -19.47 13.13 36.06
C PRO A 190 -19.75 14.63 36.06
#